data_AF-A0AAE0FIN4-F1
#
_entry.id   AF-A0AAE0FIN4-F1
#
_cell.length_a   1.000
_cell.length_b   1.000
_cell.length_c   1.000
_cell.angle_alpha   90.00
_cell.angle_beta   90.00
_cell.angle_gamma   90.00
#
_symmetry.space_group_name_H-M   'P 1'
#
loop_
_entity.id
_entity.type
_entity.pdbx_description
1 polymer ?
#
loop_
_entity_poly.entity_id
_entity_poly.type
_entity_poly.pdbx_seq_one_letter_code
_entity_poly.pdbx_strand_id
1 'polypeptide(L)'
;WDKIRGSTHYQKDPSRRLVRREGVARTLTSSYKQGFHMYTEFVEPKGGVGPQAPPRFFTPREVARLMGFPESFSLDACRHTNRAYHQLGNAVCPPIIAAIGGCLKRALELRSARSGCDHAGSAPSPQGVSTSVIEGSATQ
;
A
#
# COMPACT_ATOMS: atom_id res chain seq x y z
N TRP A 1 -5.47 20.15 22.40
CA TRP A 1 -6.37 20.76 21.41
C TRP A 1 -6.04 22.24 21.20
N ASP A 2 -5.71 22.98 22.26
CA ASP A 2 -5.40 24.43 22.21
C ASP A 2 -4.28 24.79 21.23
N LYS A 3 -3.21 23.99 21.21
CA LYS A 3 -2.11 24.14 20.24
C LYS A 3 -2.59 24.09 18.78
N ILE A 4 -3.61 23.29 18.47
CA ILE A 4 -4.17 23.18 17.12
C ILE A 4 -5.07 24.38 16.85
N ARG A 5 -5.92 24.77 17.82
CA ARG A 5 -6.80 25.94 17.72
C ARG A 5 -6.03 27.23 17.43
N GLY A 6 -4.86 27.38 18.04
CA GLY A 6 -3.99 28.54 17.82
C GLY A 6 -3.19 28.51 16.51
N SER A 7 -3.23 27.41 15.74
CA SER A 7 -2.47 27.30 14.49
C SER A 7 -3.17 28.05 13.35
N THR A 8 -2.39 28.76 12.53
CA THR A 8 -2.90 29.47 11.35
C THR A 8 -3.61 28.53 10.37
N HIS A 9 -3.14 27.28 10.24
CA HIS A 9 -3.75 26.28 9.39
C HIS A 9 -5.18 25.91 9.82
N TYR A 10 -5.40 25.73 11.13
CA TYR A 10 -6.73 25.45 11.65
C TYR A 10 -7.66 26.65 11.54
N GLN A 11 -7.16 27.87 11.78
CA GLN A 11 -7.97 29.08 11.66
C GLN A 11 -8.45 29.34 10.23
N LYS A 12 -7.63 29.01 9.23
CA LYS A 12 -8.00 29.14 7.80
C LYS A 12 -9.06 28.12 7.38
N ASP A 13 -8.89 26.87 7.80
CA ASP A 13 -9.83 25.80 7.46
C ASP A 13 -9.90 24.75 8.60
N PRO A 14 -10.86 24.92 9.53
CA PRO A 14 -11.05 23.98 10.63
C PRO A 14 -11.47 22.59 10.15
N SER A 15 -12.17 22.50 9.02
CA SER A 15 -12.75 21.25 8.51
C SER A 15 -11.68 20.24 8.11
N ARG A 16 -10.50 20.70 7.68
CA ARG A 16 -9.34 19.86 7.34
C ARG A 16 -8.76 19.05 8.49
N ARG A 17 -9.12 19.40 9.71
CA ARG A 17 -8.62 18.78 10.94
C ARG A 17 -9.67 17.86 11.54
N LEU A 18 -10.88 17.85 11.01
CA LEU A 18 -11.96 16.97 11.42
C LEU A 18 -12.17 15.89 10.36
N VAL A 19 -12.60 14.71 10.81
CA VAL A 19 -12.88 13.59 9.90
C VAL A 19 -14.08 13.92 9.00
N ARG A 20 -13.91 13.67 7.70
CA ARG A 20 -15.04 13.73 6.75
C ARG A 20 -15.80 12.41 6.82
N ARG A 21 -17.08 12.46 7.19
CA ARG A 21 -17.94 11.27 7.28
C ARG A 21 -18.40 10.82 5.91
N GLU A 22 -18.72 11.77 5.04
CA GLU A 22 -19.14 11.54 3.66
C GLU A 22 -17.97 11.90 2.72
N GLY A 23 -17.05 10.97 2.53
CA GLY A 23 -15.91 11.19 1.62
C GLY A 23 -14.84 10.11 1.65
N VAL A 24 -13.75 10.38 0.93
CA VAL A 24 -12.57 9.51 0.94
C VAL A 24 -11.72 9.84 2.16
N ALA A 25 -11.45 8.82 2.97
CA ALA A 25 -10.55 8.96 4.10
C ALA A 25 -9.08 9.13 3.66
N ARG A 26 -8.30 9.86 4.44
CA ARG A 26 -6.86 9.96 4.22
C ARG A 26 -6.17 8.68 4.66
N THR A 27 -5.11 8.31 3.95
CA THR A 27 -4.25 7.19 4.36
C THR A 27 -3.63 7.49 5.72
N LEU A 28 -3.74 6.56 6.66
CA LEU A 28 -3.11 6.72 7.96
C LEU A 28 -1.59 6.62 7.81
N THR A 29 -0.88 7.58 8.38
CA THR A 29 0.58 7.55 8.47
C THR A 29 1.03 7.07 9.84
N SER A 30 2.19 6.43 9.93
CA SER A 30 2.75 5.97 11.21
C SER A 30 3.07 7.08 12.21
N SER A 31 3.21 8.31 11.75
CA SER A 31 3.37 9.52 12.55
C SER A 31 2.05 10.14 13.02
N TYR A 32 0.89 9.51 12.78
CA TYR A 32 -0.45 10.06 13.06
C TYR A 32 -0.59 10.71 14.44
N LYS A 33 -0.05 10.08 15.49
CA LYS A 33 -0.12 10.63 16.85
C LYS A 33 1.04 11.56 17.20
N GLN A 34 2.20 11.42 16.55
CA GLN A 34 3.39 12.25 16.82
C GLN A 34 3.34 13.58 16.05
N GLY A 35 3.02 13.53 14.76
CA GLY A 35 2.85 14.67 13.86
C GLY A 35 1.47 15.33 13.97
N PHE A 36 0.77 15.16 15.09
CA PHE A 36 -0.65 15.47 15.19
C PHE A 36 -1.00 16.93 14.92
N HIS A 37 -0.06 17.85 15.11
CA HIS A 37 -0.25 19.28 14.93
C HIS A 37 -0.34 19.73 13.46
N MET A 38 0.09 18.90 12.50
CA MET A 38 0.14 19.28 11.08
C MET A 38 -0.97 18.64 10.24
N TYR A 39 -1.05 17.29 10.19
CA TYR A 39 -1.83 16.60 9.16
C TYR A 39 -2.92 15.64 9.67
N THR A 40 -2.94 15.39 10.98
CA THR A 40 -3.89 14.47 11.61
C THR A 40 -5.33 14.97 11.60
N GLU A 41 -6.23 14.07 11.21
CA GLU A 41 -7.68 14.21 11.34
C GLU A 41 -8.17 13.67 12.69
N PHE A 42 -9.15 14.37 13.27
CA PHE A 42 -9.73 14.06 14.56
C PHE A 42 -11.22 13.72 14.43
N VAL A 43 -11.69 12.87 15.35
CA VAL A 43 -13.10 12.51 15.46
C VAL A 43 -13.81 13.51 16.37
N GLU A 44 -14.90 14.07 15.86
CA GLU A 44 -15.76 15.00 16.57
C GLU A 44 -16.53 14.31 17.71
N PRO A 45 -16.70 14.96 18.87
CA PRO A 45 -17.56 14.45 19.93
C PRO A 45 -19.05 14.52 19.54
N LYS A 46 -19.86 13.68 20.19
CA LYS A 46 -21.33 13.72 20.05
C LYS A 46 -21.82 15.03 20.67
N GLY A 47 -22.28 15.96 19.83
CA GLY A 47 -22.66 17.33 20.24
C GLY A 47 -21.85 18.44 19.59
N GLY A 48 -20.87 18.10 18.73
CA GLY A 48 -20.06 19.06 17.99
C GLY A 48 -18.79 19.47 18.73
N VAL A 49 -17.92 20.20 18.03
CA VAL A 49 -16.62 20.62 18.56
C VAL A 49 -16.80 21.87 19.42
N GLY A 50 -16.54 21.75 20.73
CA GLY A 50 -16.69 22.85 21.67
C GLY A 50 -15.48 23.03 22.58
N PRO A 51 -15.39 24.14 23.35
CA PRO A 51 -14.33 24.37 24.32
C PRO A 51 -14.26 23.28 25.41
N GLN A 52 -15.42 22.73 25.77
CA GLN A 52 -15.56 21.69 26.81
C GLN A 52 -15.46 20.26 26.24
N ALA A 53 -15.51 20.10 24.93
CA ALA A 53 -15.51 18.79 24.25
C ALA A 53 -14.50 18.81 23.09
N PRO A 54 -13.19 18.60 23.38
CA PRO A 54 -12.18 18.55 22.35
C PRO A 54 -12.34 17.30 21.47
N PRO A 55 -12.05 17.40 20.16
CA PRO A 55 -12.00 16.24 19.28
C PRO A 55 -10.97 15.22 19.75
N ARG A 56 -11.29 13.94 19.54
CA ARG A 56 -10.43 12.82 19.92
C ARG A 56 -9.67 12.28 18.72
N PHE A 57 -8.59 11.53 18.99
CA PHE A 57 -7.95 10.71 17.98
C PHE A 57 -8.84 9.54 17.56
N PHE A 58 -8.60 8.98 16.38
CA PHE A 58 -9.10 7.65 16.04
C PHE A 58 -8.60 6.63 17.06
N THR A 59 -9.42 5.66 17.40
CA THR A 59 -9.04 4.48 18.17
C THR A 59 -8.22 3.52 17.28
N PRO A 60 -7.40 2.62 17.85
CA PRO A 60 -6.66 1.64 17.04
C PRO A 60 -7.57 0.80 16.14
N ARG A 61 -8.78 0.51 16.60
CA ARG A 61 -9.76 -0.24 15.81
C ARG A 61 -10.31 0.56 14.64
N GLU A 62 -10.65 1.83 14.83
CA GLU A 62 -11.05 2.71 13.73
C GLU A 62 -9.93 2.84 12.70
N VAL A 63 -8.68 2.95 13.14
CA VAL A 63 -7.51 2.96 12.25
C VAL A 63 -7.34 1.65 11.48
N ALA A 64 -7.50 0.50 12.14
CA ALA A 64 -7.42 -0.79 11.48
C ALA A 64 -8.47 -0.91 10.37
N ARG A 65 -9.72 -0.47 10.64
CA ARG A 65 -10.79 -0.39 9.63
C ARG A 65 -10.42 0.56 8.48
N LEU A 66 -9.86 1.72 8.80
CA LEU A 66 -9.42 2.70 7.82
C LEU A 66 -8.41 2.12 6.83
N MET A 67 -7.49 1.30 7.35
CA MET A 67 -6.47 0.63 6.56
C MET A 67 -6.99 -0.63 5.84
N GLY A 68 -8.24 -1.04 6.09
CA GLY A 68 -8.87 -2.20 5.46
C GLY A 68 -8.58 -3.54 6.15
N PHE A 69 -8.14 -3.53 7.41
CA PHE A 69 -8.04 -4.76 8.20
C PHE A 69 -9.44 -5.27 8.59
N PRO A 70 -9.67 -6.59 8.59
CA PRO A 70 -10.95 -7.17 8.99
C PRO A 70 -11.21 -6.97 10.49
N GLU A 71 -12.49 -7.03 10.89
CA GLU A 71 -12.90 -6.93 12.31
C GLU A 71 -12.24 -7.97 13.21
N SER A 72 -12.02 -9.17 12.67
CA SER A 72 -11.38 -10.29 13.36
C SER A 72 -9.87 -10.10 13.59
N PHE A 73 -9.24 -9.08 12.99
CA PHE A 73 -7.82 -8.83 13.18
C PHE A 73 -7.51 -8.41 14.62
N SER A 74 -6.80 -9.24 15.38
CA SER A 74 -6.40 -8.92 16.75
C SER A 74 -5.34 -7.81 16.78
N LEU A 75 -5.55 -6.83 17.66
CA LEU A 75 -4.59 -5.76 17.95
C LEU A 75 -3.80 -6.01 19.25
N ASP A 76 -3.95 -7.19 19.87
CA ASP A 76 -3.44 -7.47 21.21
C ASP A 76 -1.91 -7.52 21.25
N ALA A 77 -1.29 -7.89 20.12
CA ALA A 77 0.16 -7.84 19.95
C ALA A 77 0.72 -6.40 20.11
N CYS A 78 -0.12 -5.39 19.88
CA CYS A 78 0.23 -3.99 20.07
C CYS A 78 -0.01 -3.59 21.53
N ARG A 79 0.81 -4.09 22.48
CA ARG A 79 0.71 -3.83 23.93
C ARG A 79 0.49 -2.35 24.32
N HIS A 80 0.90 -1.41 23.45
CA HIS A 80 0.69 0.02 23.64
C HIS A 80 -0.04 0.65 22.43
N THR A 81 -1.06 1.46 22.70
CA THR A 81 -1.86 2.18 21.69
C THR A 81 -0.99 2.98 20.71
N ASN A 82 0.08 3.62 21.19
CA ASN A 82 1.01 4.39 20.36
C ASN A 82 1.75 3.50 19.33
N ARG A 83 2.13 2.28 19.73
CA ARG A 83 2.76 1.31 18.83
C ARG A 83 1.77 0.79 17.81
N ALA A 84 0.51 0.57 18.20
CA ALA A 84 -0.55 0.19 17.27
C ALA A 84 -0.70 1.20 16.12
N TYR A 85 -0.77 2.51 16.42
CA TYR A 85 -0.84 3.53 15.36
C TYR A 85 0.36 3.51 14.42
N HIS A 86 1.57 3.33 14.98
CA HIS A 86 2.78 3.29 14.19
C HIS A 86 2.83 2.05 13.29
N GLN A 87 2.48 0.88 13.82
CA GLN A 87 2.47 -0.38 13.08
C GLN A 87 1.39 -0.36 11.98
N LEU A 88 0.17 0.07 12.32
CA LEU A 88 -0.92 0.19 11.35
C LEU A 88 -0.61 1.22 10.27
N GLY A 89 0.02 2.35 10.62
CA GLY A 89 0.39 3.39 9.65
C GLY A 89 1.63 3.09 8.80
N ASN A 90 2.42 2.08 9.17
CA ASN A 90 3.49 1.54 8.31
C ASN A 90 3.01 0.33 7.48
N ALA A 91 1.87 -0.25 7.84
CA ALA A 91 1.32 -1.39 7.12
C ALA A 91 0.77 -0.97 5.76
N VAL A 92 0.87 -1.88 4.78
CA VAL A 92 0.17 -1.75 3.50
C VAL A 92 -1.29 -2.15 3.70
N CYS A 93 -2.22 -1.45 3.05
CA CYS A 93 -3.64 -1.77 3.16
C CYS A 93 -3.93 -3.20 2.65
N PRO A 94 -4.52 -4.10 3.48
CA PRO A 94 -4.78 -5.48 3.09
C PRO A 94 -5.57 -5.67 1.78
N PRO A 95 -6.60 -4.86 1.46
CA PRO A 95 -7.31 -5.01 0.20
C PRO A 95 -6.43 -4.75 -1.03
N ILE A 96 -5.48 -3.82 -0.93
CA ILE A 96 -4.57 -3.47 -2.02
C ILE A 96 -3.59 -4.62 -2.26
N ILE A 97 -2.95 -5.13 -1.20
CA ILE A 97 -1.98 -6.21 -1.34
C ILE A 97 -2.65 -7.53 -1.76
N ALA A 98 -3.91 -7.76 -1.37
CA ALA A 98 -4.70 -8.91 -1.86
C ALA A 98 -4.91 -8.84 -3.38
N ALA A 99 -5.25 -7.66 -3.92
CA ALA A 99 -5.42 -7.46 -5.36
C ALA A 99 -4.10 -7.69 -6.12
N ILE A 100 -2.98 -7.14 -5.61
CA ILE A 100 -1.64 -7.33 -6.19
C ILE A 100 -1.24 -8.81 -6.13
N GLY A 101 -1.46 -9.46 -4.99
CA GLY A 101 -1.19 -10.89 -4.79
C GLY A 101 -1.97 -11.77 -5.75
N GLY A 102 -3.22 -11.43 -6.06
CA GLY A 102 -4.02 -12.11 -7.07
C GLY A 102 -3.43 -11.99 -8.48
N CYS A 103 -2.93 -10.80 -8.86
CA CYS A 103 -2.22 -10.61 -10.13
C CYS A 103 -0.93 -11.44 -10.18
N LEU A 104 -0.14 -11.43 -9.10
CA LEU A 104 1.10 -12.19 -9.03
C LEU A 104 0.84 -13.70 -9.13
N LYS A 105 -0.16 -14.22 -8.41
CA LYS A 105 -0.58 -15.62 -8.47
C LYS A 105 -0.91 -16.04 -9.90
N ARG A 106 -1.75 -15.26 -10.60
CA ARG A 106 -2.09 -15.53 -12.02
C ARG A 106 -0.86 -15.56 -12.93
N ALA A 107 0.06 -14.61 -12.75
CA ALA A 107 1.27 -14.55 -13.57
C ALA A 107 2.17 -15.78 -13.37
N LEU A 108 2.27 -16.26 -12.12
CA LEU A 108 3.02 -17.47 -11.79
C LEU A 108 2.36 -18.73 -12.37
N GLU A 109 1.04 -18.83 -12.28
CA GLU A 109 0.27 -19.95 -12.86
C GLU A 109 0.43 -20.02 -14.39
N LEU A 110 0.36 -18.89 -15.08
CA LEU A 110 0.60 -18.80 -16.53
C LEU A 110 2.02 -19.21 -16.92
N ARG A 111 3.03 -18.86 -16.10
CA ARG A 111 4.41 -19.29 -16.32
C ARG A 111 4.54 -20.79 -16.15
N SER A 112 4.00 -21.35 -15.07
CA SER A 112 4.03 -22.80 -14.82
C SER A 112 3.35 -23.60 -15.93
N ALA A 113 2.23 -23.11 -16.48
CA ALA A 113 1.55 -23.74 -17.61
C ALA A 113 2.40 -23.74 -18.89
N ARG A 114 3.23 -22.71 -19.11
CA ARG A 114 4.17 -22.63 -20.23
C ARG A 114 5.42 -23.50 -20.03
N SER A 115 5.87 -23.69 -18.80
CA SER A 115 7.03 -24.55 -18.51
C SER A 115 6.73 -26.06 -18.66
N GLY A 116 5.46 -26.45 -18.80
CA GLY A 116 5.05 -27.83 -19.05
C GLY A 116 5.12 -28.28 -20.52
N CYS A 117 5.34 -27.37 -21.48
CA CYS A 117 5.39 -27.71 -22.91
C CYS A 117 6.80 -27.76 -23.53
N ASP A 118 7.86 -27.51 -22.78
CA ASP A 118 9.22 -27.36 -23.33
C ASP A 118 10.06 -28.66 -23.35
N HIS A 119 9.45 -29.85 -23.45
CA HIS A 119 10.20 -31.12 -23.58
C HIS A 119 9.73 -32.07 -24.70
N ALA A 120 8.96 -31.59 -25.67
CA ALA A 120 8.71 -32.34 -26.91
C ALA A 120 9.19 -31.54 -28.12
N GLY A 121 10.47 -31.66 -28.46
CA GLY A 121 11.01 -31.08 -29.68
C GLY A 121 12.52 -30.90 -29.65
N SER A 122 13.25 -31.99 -29.88
CA SER A 122 14.65 -31.94 -30.32
C SER A 122 14.81 -30.94 -31.46
N ALA A 123 15.60 -29.88 -31.25
CA ALA A 123 16.10 -29.08 -32.36
C ALA A 123 17.00 -30.00 -33.21
N PRO A 124 16.79 -30.13 -34.54
CA PRO A 124 17.75 -30.82 -35.37
C PRO A 124 19.04 -30.00 -35.40
N SER A 125 20.15 -30.63 -35.02
CA SER A 125 21.49 -30.08 -35.18
C SER A 125 21.69 -29.63 -36.63
N PRO A 126 22.19 -28.40 -36.90
CA PRO A 126 22.54 -28.01 -38.25
C PRO A 126 23.74 -28.87 -38.68
N GLN A 127 23.50 -29.82 -39.59
CA GLN A 127 24.59 -30.52 -40.24
C GLN A 127 25.44 -29.53 -41.03
N GLY A 128 26.75 -29.72 -40.92
CA GLY A 128 27.77 -28.81 -41.39
C GLY A 128 27.58 -28.39 -42.85
N VAL A 129 27.60 -27.08 -43.07
CA VAL A 129 27.83 -26.49 -44.39
C VAL A 129 29.27 -26.82 -44.77
N SER A 130 29.42 -27.75 -45.72
CA SER A 130 30.69 -28.03 -46.38
C SER A 130 31.01 -26.86 -47.30
N THR A 131 31.86 -25.95 -46.86
CA THR A 131 32.47 -24.92 -47.72
C THR A 131 33.48 -25.60 -48.63
N SER A 132 33.05 -25.95 -49.84
CA SER A 132 33.96 -26.24 -50.94
C SER A 132 34.62 -24.94 -51.38
N VAL A 133 35.91 -24.87 -51.12
CA VAL A 133 36.86 -23.91 -51.69
C VAL A 133 36.71 -23.92 -53.23
N ILE A 134 36.40 -22.78 -53.83
CA ILE A 134 36.58 -22.57 -55.26
C ILE A 134 37.88 -21.78 -55.41
N GLU A 135 38.95 -22.51 -55.74
CA GLU A 135 40.13 -21.92 -56.36
C GLU A 135 39.75 -21.39 -57.74
N GLY A 136 40.03 -20.11 -57.97
CA GLY A 136 39.86 -19.43 -59.25
C GLY A 136 41.10 -18.59 -59.54
N SER A 137 42.15 -19.26 -59.97
CA SER A 137 43.29 -18.66 -60.67
C SER A 137 42.82 -18.05 -62.00
N ALA A 138 43.15 -16.77 -62.25
CA ALA A 138 43.51 -16.30 -63.59
C ALA A 138 44.10 -14.88 -63.56
N THR A 139 45.42 -14.85 -63.74
CA THR A 139 46.19 -13.79 -64.40
C THR A 139 45.63 -13.41 -65.77
N GLN A 140 45.42 -12.11 -66.03
CA GLN A 140 46.17 -11.26 -66.99
C GLN A 140 45.56 -9.85 -67.01
#